data_AF-A0A8S3K4Q6-F1
#
_entry.id   AF-A0A8S3K4Q6-F1
#
_cell.length_a   1.000
_cell.length_b   1.000
_cell.length_c   1.000
_cell.angle_alpha   90.00
_cell.angle_beta   90.00
_cell.angle_gamma   90.00
#
_symmetry.space_group_name_H-M   'P 1'
#
loop_
_entity.id
_entity.type
_entity.pdbx_description
1 polymer ?
#
loop_
_entity_poly.entity_id
_entity_poly.type
_entity_poly.pdbx_seq_one_letter_code
_entity_poly.pdbx_strand_id
1 'polypeptide(L)'
;MSFVLKRCTSNTVSNEQNLDQLPPTYMYSVIFKDIILEIDDDDAKSMNTLVKFCRQQENIPETEINALKSEYDRKIRVWWYTKPMLLYGMLNRALQMLDMEVMTKLGFFIRHLHIQLEQLHQEQLVDFQKVLTVYRGQGLSKEDFQN
;
A
#
# COMPACT_ATOMS: atom_id res chain seq x y z
N MET A 1 -5.16 -0.35 -19.65
CA MET A 1 -5.32 -0.45 -18.18
C MET A 1 -6.12 0.77 -17.74
N SER A 2 -7.31 0.57 -17.17
CA SER A 2 -8.21 1.67 -16.78
C SER A 2 -7.83 2.19 -15.41
N PHE A 3 -7.18 3.35 -15.35
CA PHE A 3 -7.01 4.11 -14.11
C PHE A 3 -8.33 4.81 -13.79
N VAL A 4 -9.00 4.40 -12.71
CA VAL A 4 -10.22 5.06 -12.24
C VAL A 4 -9.87 6.51 -11.86
N LEU A 5 -10.54 7.45 -12.52
CA LEU A 5 -10.40 8.89 -12.30
C LEU A 5 -10.88 9.24 -10.89
N LYS A 6 -9.97 9.71 -10.01
CA LYS A 6 -10.34 10.30 -8.72
C LYS A 6 -10.98 11.67 -8.97
N ARG A 7 -12.31 11.74 -8.99
CA ARG A 7 -13.03 13.00 -8.73
C ARG A 7 -12.95 13.26 -7.23
N CYS A 8 -12.10 14.21 -6.82
CA CYS A 8 -12.14 14.78 -5.48
C CYS A 8 -13.45 15.55 -5.32
N THR A 9 -14.34 15.06 -4.46
CA THR A 9 -15.53 15.79 -4.01
C THR A 9 -15.12 16.83 -2.97
N SER A 10 -15.38 18.09 -3.30
CA SER A 10 -15.45 19.20 -2.35
C SER A 10 -16.75 19.08 -1.53
N ASN A 11 -16.74 19.66 -0.33
CA ASN A 11 -17.76 19.55 0.72
C ASN A 11 -19.24 19.61 0.28
N THR A 12 -20.04 18.87 1.05
CA THR A 12 -21.49 18.95 1.29
C THR A 12 -22.45 18.35 0.27
N VAL A 13 -23.45 17.67 0.84
CA VAL A 13 -24.61 16.98 0.26
C VAL A 13 -24.32 15.55 -0.23
N SER A 14 -24.98 14.61 0.46
CA SER A 14 -25.19 13.21 0.12
C SER A 14 -25.26 12.98 -1.39
N ASN A 15 -24.13 12.62 -1.99
CA ASN A 15 -24.10 12.05 -3.31
C ASN A 15 -24.03 10.53 -3.13
N GLU A 16 -25.20 9.91 -3.02
CA GLU A 16 -25.47 8.51 -3.36
C GLU A 16 -25.18 8.28 -4.86
N GLN A 17 -24.03 8.73 -5.35
CA GLN A 17 -23.63 8.61 -6.74
C GLN A 17 -23.11 7.19 -6.96
N ASN A 18 -24.06 6.30 -7.26
CA ASN A 18 -23.89 5.00 -7.92
C ASN A 18 -22.67 4.19 -7.47
N LEU A 19 -22.74 3.58 -6.29
CA LEU A 19 -21.86 2.47 -5.90
C LEU A 19 -21.84 1.34 -6.94
N ASP A 20 -22.92 1.20 -7.73
CA ASP A 20 -23.10 0.20 -8.80
C ASP A 20 -22.16 0.39 -10.01
N GLN A 21 -21.40 1.49 -10.08
CA GLN A 21 -20.44 1.76 -11.17
C GLN A 21 -18.98 1.49 -10.76
N LEU A 22 -18.72 1.08 -9.52
CA LEU A 22 -17.36 0.79 -9.08
C LEU A 22 -16.86 -0.52 -9.73
N PRO A 23 -15.61 -0.56 -10.21
CA PRO A 23 -15.02 -1.81 -10.69
C PRO A 23 -15.05 -2.86 -9.57
N PRO A 24 -15.37 -4.14 -9.87
CA PRO A 24 -15.36 -5.19 -8.86
C PRO A 24 -14.03 -5.31 -8.09
N THR A 25 -12.92 -4.93 -8.72
CA THR A 25 -11.59 -4.88 -8.09
C THR A 25 -11.52 -3.94 -6.89
N TYR A 26 -12.33 -2.88 -6.86
CA TYR A 26 -12.46 -2.01 -5.69
C TYR A 26 -13.04 -2.80 -4.51
N MET A 27 -14.14 -3.51 -4.72
CA MET A 27 -14.77 -4.34 -3.68
C MET A 27 -13.79 -5.38 -3.15
N TYR A 28 -13.05 -6.07 -4.03
CA TYR A 28 -12.02 -7.02 -3.60
C TYR A 28 -10.91 -6.38 -2.78
N SER A 29 -10.45 -5.19 -3.17
CA SER A 29 -9.41 -4.47 -2.42
C SER A 29 -9.87 -4.02 -1.03
N VAL A 30 -11.14 -3.61 -0.90
CA VAL A 30 -11.73 -3.22 0.39
C VAL A 30 -11.85 -4.43 1.30
N ILE A 31 -12.46 -5.52 0.81
CA ILE A 31 -12.61 -6.77 1.57
C ILE A 31 -11.25 -7.31 1.99
N PHE A 32 -10.27 -7.31 1.08
CA PHE A 32 -8.92 -7.76 1.37
C PHE A 32 -8.24 -6.94 2.47
N LYS A 33 -8.37 -5.61 2.39
CA LYS A 33 -7.85 -4.70 3.41
C LYS A 33 -8.51 -5.00 4.77
N ASP A 34 -9.83 -5.13 4.82
CA ASP A 34 -10.54 -5.41 6.07
C ASP A 34 -10.11 -6.76 6.67
N ILE A 35 -10.01 -7.81 5.84
CA ILE A 35 -9.50 -9.13 6.26
C ILE A 35 -8.09 -9.02 6.86
N ILE A 36 -7.15 -8.34 6.19
CA ILE A 36 -5.76 -8.21 6.69
C ILE A 36 -5.70 -7.50 8.04
N LEU A 37 -6.55 -6.51 8.25
CA LEU A 37 -6.58 -5.72 9.48
C LEU A 37 -7.16 -6.53 10.65
N GLU A 38 -8.06 -7.46 10.37
CA GLU A 38 -8.67 -8.34 11.39
C GLU A 38 -7.85 -9.59 11.68
N ILE A 39 -7.02 -10.06 10.73
CA ILE A 39 -6.18 -11.23 10.95
C ILE A 39 -5.17 -10.98 12.08
N ASP A 40 -5.28 -11.81 13.12
CA ASP A 40 -4.29 -11.96 14.18
C ASP A 40 -3.30 -13.06 13.78
N ASP A 41 -2.17 -12.65 13.21
CA ASP A 41 -1.11 -13.53 12.73
C ASP A 41 0.20 -13.27 13.47
N ASP A 42 0.99 -14.33 13.65
CA ASP A 42 2.37 -14.22 14.12
C ASP A 42 3.24 -13.50 13.08
N ASP A 43 3.60 -12.26 13.39
CA ASP A 43 4.44 -11.41 12.55
C ASP A 43 5.83 -12.01 12.30
N ALA A 44 6.42 -12.72 13.26
CA ALA A 44 7.73 -13.35 13.09
C ALA A 44 7.63 -14.54 12.11
N LYS A 45 6.56 -15.32 12.19
CA LYS A 45 6.28 -16.39 11.21
C LYS A 45 6.01 -15.81 9.82
N SER A 46 5.25 -14.72 9.74
CA SER A 46 4.94 -14.01 8.49
C SER A 46 6.21 -13.44 7.84
N MET A 47 7.07 -12.80 8.63
CA MET A 47 8.38 -12.31 8.17
C MET A 47 9.26 -13.44 7.64
N ASN A 48 9.36 -14.55 8.37
CA ASN A 48 10.14 -15.70 7.90
C ASN A 48 9.59 -16.30 6.60
N THR A 49 8.27 -16.28 6.43
CA THR A 49 7.60 -16.75 5.21
C THR A 49 7.90 -15.82 4.04
N LEU A 50 7.85 -14.51 4.24
CA LEU A 50 8.23 -13.50 3.25
C LEU A 50 9.71 -13.64 2.86
N VAL A 51 10.63 -13.77 3.83
CA VAL A 51 12.06 -13.95 3.56
C VAL A 51 12.33 -15.22 2.74
N LYS A 52 11.66 -16.33 3.06
CA LYS A 52 11.77 -17.57 2.27
C LYS A 52 11.28 -17.37 0.84
N PHE A 53 10.15 -16.68 0.67
CA PHE A 53 9.61 -16.35 -0.65
C PHE A 53 10.58 -15.47 -1.45
N CYS A 54 11.13 -14.41 -0.86
CA CYS A 54 12.08 -13.52 -1.53
C CYS A 54 13.35 -14.26 -1.98
N ARG A 55 13.85 -15.20 -1.18
CA ARG A 55 15.03 -16.02 -1.53
C ARG A 55 14.81 -16.97 -2.69
N GLN A 56 13.56 -17.31 -2.99
CA GLN A 56 13.22 -18.14 -4.15
C GLN A 56 13.14 -17.31 -5.45
N GLN A 57 13.14 -15.98 -5.35
CA GLN A 57 13.11 -15.09 -6.51
C GLN A 57 14.53 -14.74 -6.95
N GLU A 58 14.87 -14.97 -8.22
CA GLU A 58 16.22 -14.71 -8.74
C GLU A 58 16.59 -13.21 -8.80
N ASN A 59 15.59 -12.33 -8.80
CA ASN A 59 15.77 -10.89 -9.02
C ASN A 59 15.91 -10.06 -7.74
N ILE A 60 15.88 -10.69 -6.56
CA ILE A 60 15.99 -9.97 -5.28
C ILE A 60 17.41 -10.16 -4.72
N PRO A 61 18.18 -9.08 -4.51
CA PRO A 61 19.50 -9.20 -3.93
C PRO A 61 19.43 -9.66 -2.46
N GLU A 62 20.25 -10.65 -2.10
CA GLU A 62 20.29 -11.22 -0.74
C GLU A 62 20.63 -10.16 0.33
N THR A 63 21.35 -9.10 -0.04
CA THR A 63 21.64 -7.97 0.84
C THR A 63 20.39 -7.23 1.30
N GLU A 64 19.40 -7.04 0.42
CA GLU A 64 18.12 -6.40 0.79
C GLU A 64 17.26 -7.31 1.66
N ILE A 65 17.29 -8.62 1.42
CA ILE A 65 16.59 -9.61 2.24
C ILE A 65 17.15 -9.64 3.66
N ASN A 66 18.48 -9.60 3.80
CA ASN A 66 19.15 -9.57 5.10
C ASN A 66 18.95 -8.23 5.84
N ALA A 67 18.94 -7.11 5.12
CA ALA A 67 18.62 -5.81 5.67
C ALA A 67 17.17 -5.78 6.19
N LEU A 68 16.22 -6.32 5.41
CA LEU A 68 14.85 -6.47 5.86
C LEU A 68 14.79 -7.26 7.17
N LYS A 69 15.35 -8.46 7.21
CA LYS A 69 15.25 -9.32 8.40
C LYS A 69 15.89 -8.72 9.66
N SER A 70 17.00 -7.99 9.53
CA SER A 70 17.78 -7.49 10.67
C SER A 70 17.37 -6.09 11.15
N GLU A 71 16.82 -5.26 10.26
CA GLU A 71 16.49 -3.86 10.57
C GLU A 71 14.99 -3.56 10.62
N TYR A 72 14.12 -4.53 10.31
CA TYR A 72 12.68 -4.29 10.19
C TYR A 72 12.09 -3.59 11.42
N ASP A 73 12.30 -4.16 12.60
CA ASP A 73 11.75 -3.67 13.87
C ASP A 73 12.45 -2.40 14.38
N ARG A 74 13.63 -2.08 13.83
CA ARG A 74 14.41 -0.90 14.23
C ARG A 74 13.95 0.37 13.53
N LYS A 75 13.11 0.25 12.49
CA LYS A 75 12.65 1.36 11.66
C LYS A 75 11.13 1.44 11.71
N ILE A 76 10.63 2.66 11.54
CA ILE A 76 9.20 2.86 11.30
C ILE A 76 8.78 2.23 9.96
N ARG A 77 7.54 1.78 9.88
CA ARG A 77 6.98 1.02 8.76
C ARG A 77 6.84 1.85 7.50
N VAL A 78 6.50 3.13 7.66
CA VAL A 78 6.48 4.13 6.60
C VAL A 78 7.87 4.30 5.98
N TRP A 79 8.95 4.20 6.74
CA TRP A 79 10.31 4.30 6.19
C TRP A 79 10.56 3.21 5.14
N TRP A 80 10.16 1.97 5.42
CA TRP A 80 10.25 0.85 4.47
C TRP A 80 9.38 1.03 3.23
N TYR A 81 8.26 1.73 3.34
CA TYR A 81 7.42 2.07 2.19
C TYR A 81 7.99 3.25 1.39
N THR A 82 8.65 4.21 2.01
CA THR A 82 9.22 5.38 1.30
C THR A 82 10.58 5.11 0.67
N LYS A 83 11.33 4.13 1.19
CA LYS A 83 12.65 3.79 0.69
C LYS A 83 12.52 2.95 -0.59
N PRO A 84 13.24 3.27 -1.69
CA PRO A 84 13.22 2.48 -2.93
C PRO A 84 14.00 1.18 -2.76
N MET A 85 13.47 0.30 -1.92
CA MET A 85 13.97 -1.02 -1.59
C MET A 85 12.88 -2.06 -1.84
N LEU A 86 13.22 -3.31 -1.58
CA LEU A 86 12.39 -4.50 -1.69
C LEU A 86 10.90 -4.30 -1.38
N LEU A 87 10.55 -3.85 -0.17
CA LEU A 87 9.15 -3.79 0.28
C LEU A 87 8.30 -2.80 -0.52
N TYR A 88 8.81 -1.61 -0.83
CA TYR A 88 8.11 -0.62 -1.65
C TYR A 88 7.78 -1.17 -3.04
N GLY A 89 8.79 -1.74 -3.71
CA GLY A 89 8.64 -2.28 -5.06
C GLY A 89 7.70 -3.49 -5.09
N MET A 90 7.88 -4.44 -4.17
CA MET A 90 7.04 -5.63 -4.09
C MET A 90 5.59 -5.29 -3.79
N LEU A 91 5.33 -4.44 -2.79
CA LEU A 91 3.98 -4.10 -2.39
C LEU A 91 3.22 -3.37 -3.50
N ASN A 92 3.81 -2.33 -4.09
CA ASN A 92 3.12 -1.57 -5.14
C ASN A 92 2.88 -2.41 -6.40
N ARG A 93 3.82 -3.28 -6.77
CA ARG A 93 3.62 -4.21 -7.89
C ARG A 93 2.52 -5.22 -7.59
N ALA A 94 2.52 -5.80 -6.39
CA ALA A 94 1.50 -6.77 -6.00
C ALA A 94 0.10 -6.15 -5.99
N LEU A 95 -0.04 -4.93 -5.45
CA LEU A 95 -1.30 -4.18 -5.47
C LEU A 95 -1.74 -3.81 -6.90
N GLN A 96 -0.80 -3.40 -7.76
CA GLN A 96 -1.10 -3.06 -9.16
C GLN A 96 -1.61 -4.27 -9.95
N MET A 97 -1.04 -5.46 -9.68
CA MET A 97 -1.39 -6.71 -10.36
C MET A 97 -2.50 -7.49 -9.66
N LEU A 98 -2.94 -7.05 -8.47
CA LEU A 98 -3.82 -7.80 -7.57
C LEU A 98 -3.31 -9.23 -7.30
N ASP A 99 -1.99 -9.37 -7.10
CA ASP A 99 -1.34 -10.64 -6.82
C ASP A 99 -1.61 -11.05 -5.37
N MET A 100 -2.68 -11.82 -5.17
CA MET A 100 -3.13 -12.26 -3.85
C MET A 100 -2.09 -13.09 -3.11
N GLU A 101 -1.26 -13.86 -3.82
CA GLU A 101 -0.22 -14.67 -3.20
C GLU A 101 0.84 -13.78 -2.53
N VAL A 102 1.31 -12.76 -3.24
CA VAL A 102 2.31 -11.81 -2.73
C VAL A 102 1.68 -10.86 -1.71
N MET A 103 0.47 -10.37 -1.98
CA MET A 103 -0.24 -9.47 -1.08
C MET A 103 -0.50 -10.12 0.29
N THR A 104 -0.87 -11.41 0.33
CA THR A 104 -1.08 -12.14 1.60
C THR A 104 0.22 -12.30 2.38
N LYS A 105 1.34 -12.61 1.72
CA LYS A 105 2.68 -12.66 2.36
C LYS A 105 3.13 -11.30 2.89
N LEU A 106 2.68 -10.22 2.26
CA LEU A 106 2.88 -8.84 2.71
C LEU A 106 1.79 -8.35 3.68
N GLY A 107 0.82 -9.20 4.06
CA GLY A 107 -0.35 -8.79 4.83
C GLY A 107 0.02 -8.15 6.17
N PHE A 108 0.94 -8.79 6.90
CA PHE A 108 1.50 -8.21 8.12
C PHE A 108 2.17 -6.85 7.85
N PHE A 109 2.85 -6.67 6.70
CA PHE A 109 3.46 -5.39 6.36
C PHE A 109 2.42 -4.30 6.13
N ILE A 110 1.35 -4.62 5.40
CA ILE A 110 0.22 -3.74 5.09
C ILE A 110 -0.50 -3.30 6.37
N ARG A 111 -0.83 -4.24 7.28
CA ARG A 111 -1.52 -3.95 8.54
C ARG A 111 -0.79 -2.90 9.37
N HIS A 112 0.47 -3.16 9.62
CA HIS A 112 1.34 -2.25 10.35
C HIS A 112 1.56 -0.90 9.65
N LEU A 113 1.67 -0.88 8.31
CA LEU A 113 1.77 0.36 7.56
C LEU A 113 0.47 1.17 7.71
N HIS A 114 -0.69 0.52 7.67
CA HIS A 114 -1.99 1.14 7.88
C HIS A 114 -2.10 1.75 9.28
N ILE A 115 -1.79 0.99 10.34
CA ILE A 115 -1.81 1.47 11.73
C ILE A 115 -0.90 2.70 11.88
N GLN A 116 0.30 2.67 11.32
CA GLN A 116 1.20 3.80 11.41
C GLN A 116 0.72 5.03 10.62
N LEU A 117 0.16 4.84 9.44
CA LEU A 117 -0.41 5.94 8.66
C LEU A 117 -1.61 6.56 9.37
N GLU A 118 -2.43 5.74 10.05
CA GLU A 118 -3.55 6.24 10.86
C GLU A 118 -3.04 7.08 12.04
N GLN A 119 -2.03 6.62 12.78
CA GLN A 119 -1.40 7.37 13.86
C GLN A 119 -0.85 8.72 13.38
N LEU A 120 -0.06 8.72 12.30
CA LEU A 120 0.50 9.94 11.70
C LEU A 120 -0.59 10.87 11.19
N HIS A 121 -1.68 10.32 10.66
CA HIS A 121 -2.83 11.12 10.21
C HIS A 121 -3.52 11.81 11.39
N GLN A 122 -3.74 11.10 12.50
CA GLN A 122 -4.32 11.70 13.71
C GLN A 122 -3.42 12.81 14.28
N GLU A 123 -2.11 12.59 14.35
CA GLU A 123 -1.14 13.63 14.74
C GLU A 123 -1.24 14.85 13.83
N GLN A 124 -1.31 14.62 12.51
CA GLN A 124 -1.44 15.69 11.54
C GLN A 124 -2.76 16.47 11.67
N LEU A 125 -3.87 15.81 12.01
CA LEU A 125 -5.17 16.48 12.20
C LEU A 125 -5.17 17.43 13.41
N VAL A 126 -4.42 17.09 14.46
CA VAL A 126 -4.26 17.96 15.63
C VAL A 126 -3.51 19.24 15.25
N ASP A 127 -2.44 19.10 14.47
CA ASP A 127 -1.58 20.23 14.09
C ASP A 127 -2.14 21.04 12.89
N PHE A 128 -2.94 20.42 12.03
CA PHE A 128 -3.50 21.02 10.82
C PHE A 128 -5.03 20.90 10.77
N GLN A 129 -5.71 21.94 11.26
CA GLN A 129 -7.16 22.13 11.08
C GLN A 129 -7.56 22.62 9.68
N LYS A 130 -6.63 22.68 8.71
CA LYS A 130 -6.81 23.28 7.38
C LYS A 130 -6.52 22.29 6.26
N VAL A 131 -7.07 22.58 5.08
CA VAL A 131 -6.85 21.83 3.83
C VAL A 131 -5.34 21.68 3.55
N LEU A 132 -4.87 20.43 3.49
CA LEU A 132 -3.50 20.09 3.09
C LEU A 132 -3.43 20.03 1.55
N THR A 133 -2.70 20.96 0.94
CA THR A 133 -2.40 20.92 -0.49
C THR A 133 -1.13 20.11 -0.72
N VAL A 134 -1.21 19.06 -1.55
CA VAL A 134 -0.06 18.21 -1.92
C VAL A 134 0.12 18.21 -3.43
N TYR A 135 1.36 18.01 -3.87
CA TYR A 135 1.71 17.94 -5.29
C TYR A 135 2.28 16.56 -5.61
N ARG A 136 1.87 15.98 -6.74
CA ARG A 136 2.41 14.72 -7.26
C ARG A 136 2.78 14.92 -8.72
N GLY A 137 4.04 14.71 -9.05
CA GLY A 137 4.47 14.62 -10.44
C GLY A 137 3.97 13.32 -11.07
N GLN A 138 3.37 13.42 -12.26
CA GLN A 138 2.96 12.26 -13.05
C GLN A 138 3.66 12.32 -14.41
N GLY A 139 4.49 11.31 -14.70
CA GLY A 139 5.02 11.09 -16.04
C GLY A 139 3.93 10.50 -16.93
N LEU A 140 3.73 11.08 -18.11
CA LEU A 140 2.80 10.58 -19.13
C LEU A 140 3.59 10.30 -20.40
N SER A 141 3.23 9.21 -21.09
CA SER A 141 3.72 8.98 -22.45
C SER A 141 3.18 10.06 -23.39
N LYS A 142 3.81 10.26 -24.55
CA LYS A 142 3.29 11.22 -25.52
C LYS A 142 1.93 10.77 -26.05
N GLU A 143 1.73 9.46 -26.19
CA GLU A 143 0.48 8.86 -26.62
C GLU A 143 -0.64 9.09 -25.59
N ASP A 144 -0.36 8.92 -24.29
CA ASP A 144 -1.34 9.14 -23.22
C ASP A 144 -1.63 10.63 -22.97
N PHE A 145 -0.70 11.53 -23.32
CA PHE A 145 -0.89 12.98 -23.19
C PHE A 145 -1.72 13.58 -24.33
N GLN A 146 -1.68 12.96 -25.52
CA GLN A 146 -2.34 13.46 -26.73
C GLN A 146 -3.76 12.91 -26.95
N ASN A 147 -4.17 11.89 -26.20
CA ASN A 147 -5.53 11.35 -26.18
C ASN A 147 -6.39 12.05 -25.11
#